data_AF-A0A8C0WHW7-F1
#
_entry.id   AF-A0A8C0WHW7-F1
#
_cell.length_a   1.000
_cell.length_b   1.000
_cell.length_c   1.000
_cell.angle_alpha   90.00
_cell.angle_beta   90.00
_cell.angle_gamma   90.00
#
_symmetry.space_group_name_H-M   'P 1'
#
loop_
_entity.id
_entity.type
_entity.pdbx_description
1 polymer ?
#
loop_
_entity_poly.entity_id
_entity_poly.type
_entity_poly.pdbx_seq_one_letter_code
_entity_poly.pdbx_strand_id
1 'polypeptide(L)' 'MIACHATVKPGQTEIQVNLRELEAAAWFSHDEVATALRRKGPYIQQENETLPFSLPPRLAIAHQLIKEWMERHACSSRLA' A
#
# COMPACT_ATOMS: atom_id res chain seq x y z
N MET A 1 15.36 9.03 -6.78
CA MET A 1 14.08 8.90 -6.05
C MET A 1 14.33 9.20 -4.59
N ILE A 2 13.47 10.00 -3.96
CA ILE A 2 13.52 10.29 -2.52
C ILE A 2 12.33 9.58 -1.89
N ALA A 3 12.55 8.86 -0.80
CA ALA A 3 11.54 8.07 -0.10
C ALA A 3 11.03 8.83 1.12
N CYS A 4 9.70 9.02 1.23
CA CYS A 4 9.08 9.77 2.32
C CYS A 4 7.84 9.04 2.84
N HIS A 5 7.62 9.12 4.16
CA HIS A 5 6.31 8.84 4.78
C HIS A 5 5.60 10.18 5.01
N ALA A 6 4.31 10.22 4.68
CA ALA A 6 3.46 11.39 4.89
C ALA A 6 2.20 10.98 5.64
N THR A 7 1.64 11.92 6.41
CA THR A 7 0.39 11.73 7.14
C THR A 7 -0.67 12.67 6.57
N VAL A 8 -1.86 12.13 6.33
CA VAL A 8 -3.00 12.88 5.81
C VAL A 8 -3.56 13.75 6.91
N LYS A 9 -4.03 14.96 6.56
CA LYS A 9 -4.70 15.84 7.52
C LYS A 9 -6.02 15.20 7.99
N PRO A 10 -6.31 15.17 9.31
CA PRO A 10 -7.58 14.66 9.81
C PRO A 10 -8.77 15.37 9.15
N GLY A 11 -9.78 14.59 8.74
CA GLY A 11 -10.98 15.10 8.06
C GLY A 11 -10.83 15.35 6.55
N GLN A 12 -9.65 15.12 5.96
CA GLN A 12 -9.41 15.27 4.51
C GLN A 12 -9.05 13.93 3.86
N THR A 13 -9.99 12.98 3.87
CA THR A 13 -9.79 11.62 3.33
C THR A 13 -10.43 11.41 1.96
N GLU A 14 -11.10 12.42 1.40
CA GLU A 14 -11.67 12.35 0.06
C GLU A 14 -10.54 12.29 -0.99
N ILE A 15 -10.62 11.32 -1.91
CA ILE A 15 -9.65 11.14 -2.97
C ILE A 15 -10.27 11.61 -4.29
N GLN A 16 -9.63 12.60 -4.92
CA GLN A 16 -9.95 13.01 -6.29
C GLN A 16 -8.81 12.57 -7.22
N VAL A 17 -9.12 11.71 -8.19
CA VAL A 17 -8.11 11.09 -9.06
C VAL A 17 -7.99 11.87 -10.36
N ASN A 18 -6.77 12.26 -10.72
CA ASN A 18 -6.47 12.76 -12.06
C ASN A 18 -6.25 11.57 -13.02
N LEU A 19 -7.29 11.25 -13.80
CA LEU A 19 -7.30 10.11 -14.73
C LEU A 19 -6.29 10.19 -15.88
N ARG A 20 -5.62 11.33 -16.07
CA ARG A 20 -4.49 11.42 -17.03
C ARG A 20 -3.21 10.76 -16.50
N GLU A 21 -3.05 10.72 -15.19
CA GLU A 21 -1.83 10.21 -14.52
C GLU A 21 -2.09 8.87 -13.83
N LEU A 22 -3.26 8.70 -13.19
CA LEU A 22 -3.61 7.53 -12.38
C LEU A 22 -4.96 6.98 -12.81
N GLU A 23 -5.01 5.67 -13.07
CA GLU A 23 -6.26 4.97 -13.39
C GLU A 23 -7.20 4.91 -12.17
N ALA A 24 -6.66 4.60 -10.99
CA ALA A 24 -7.41 4.48 -9.74
C ALA A 24 -6.53 4.81 -8.52
N ALA A 25 -7.16 5.28 -7.45
CA ALA A 25 -6.53 5.44 -6.14
C ALA A 25 -7.56 5.19 -5.03
N ALA A 26 -7.15 4.47 -3.98
CA ALA A 26 -8.00 4.09 -2.86
C ALA A 26 -7.19 4.01 -1.57
N TRP A 27 -7.88 4.10 -0.43
CA TRP A 27 -7.31 3.76 0.87
C TRP A 27 -7.30 2.25 1.04
N PHE A 28 -6.17 1.70 1.47
CA PHE A 28 -6.04 0.29 1.82
C PHE A 28 -5.95 0.15 3.34
N SER A 29 -6.63 -0.86 3.88
CA SER A 29 -6.51 -1.22 5.28
C SER A 29 -5.16 -1.87 5.58
N HIS A 30 -4.76 -1.82 6.85
CA HIS A 30 -3.52 -2.45 7.30
C HIS A 30 -3.50 -3.96 7.02
N ASP A 31 -4.62 -4.66 7.18
CA ASP A 31 -4.70 -6.11 6.99
C ASP A 31 -4.64 -6.52 5.51
N GLU A 32 -5.22 -5.72 4.62
CA GLU A 32 -5.10 -5.92 3.16
C GLU A 32 -3.63 -5.81 2.73
N VAL A 33 -2.92 -4.78 3.23
CA VAL A 33 -1.49 -4.58 2.94
C VAL A 33 -0.62 -5.68 3.56
N ALA A 34 -0.94 -6.12 4.79
CA ALA A 34 -0.27 -7.25 5.43
C ALA A 34 -0.38 -8.54 4.60
N THR A 35 -1.59 -8.81 4.09
CA THR A 35 -1.88 -9.98 3.27
C THR A 35 -1.12 -9.91 1.95
N ALA A 36 -1.06 -8.74 1.32
CA ALA A 36 -0.32 -8.54 0.08
C ALA A 36 1.20 -8.68 0.26
N LEU A 37 1.78 -8.19 1.36
CA LEU A 37 3.21 -8.36 1.66
C LEU A 37 3.60 -9.83 1.93
N ARG A 38 2.69 -10.61 2.53
CA ARG A 38 2.90 -12.05 2.80
C ARG A 38 2.84 -12.89 1.54
N ARG A 39 2.20 -12.42 0.46
CA ARG A 39 2.11 -13.12 -0.82
C ARG A 39 3.50 -13.19 -1.48
N LYS A 40 4.23 -14.27 -1.20
CA LYS A 40 5.54 -14.58 -1.80
C LYS A 40 5.33 -15.49 -3.01
N GLY A 41 4.97 -14.93 -4.17
CA GLY A 41 4.87 -15.75 -5.38
C GLY A 41 4.65 -14.91 -6.64
N PRO A 42 5.09 -15.41 -7.81
CA PRO A 42 4.83 -14.75 -9.07
C PRO A 42 3.31 -14.72 -9.29
N TYR A 43 2.88 -13.64 -9.91
CA TYR A 43 1.55 -13.35 -10.44
C TYR A 43 0.78 -14.63 -10.82
N ILE A 44 -0.09 -15.11 -9.92
CA ILE A 44 -1.16 -16.02 -10.32
C ILE A 44 -2.27 -15.11 -10.81
N GLN A 45 -2.38 -15.05 -12.14
CA GLN A 45 -3.60 -14.70 -12.87
C GLN A 45 -4.74 -15.52 -12.26
N GLN A 46 -5.45 -14.95 -11.28
CA GLN A 46 -6.78 -15.43 -10.96
C GLN A 46 -7.69 -14.86 -12.04
N GLU A 47 -8.19 -15.78 -12.85
CA GLU A 47 -9.06 -15.61 -14.02
C GLU A 47 -10.46 -15.06 -13.69
N ASN A 48 -10.62 -14.34 -12.58
CA ASN A 48 -11.88 -13.74 -12.15
C ASN A 48 -11.68 -12.23 -11.99
N GLU A 49 -11.87 -11.49 -13.09
CA GLU A 49 -12.38 -10.11 -13.29
C GLU A 49 -12.08 -8.98 -12.28
N THR A 50 -11.24 -9.18 -11.27
CA THR A 50 -10.84 -8.18 -10.29
C THR A 50 -9.34 -8.36 -10.06
N LEU A 51 -8.55 -7.46 -10.65
CA LEU A 51 -7.09 -7.48 -10.52
C LEU A 51 -6.73 -7.48 -9.02
N PRO A 52 -6.11 -8.54 -8.49
CA PRO A 52 -5.80 -8.59 -7.07
C PRO A 52 -4.76 -7.51 -6.74
N PHE A 53 -5.01 -6.75 -5.68
CA PHE A 53 -4.06 -5.78 -5.13
C PHE A 53 -2.67 -6.41 -5.04
N SER A 54 -1.72 -5.83 -5.77
CA SER A 54 -0.35 -6.33 -5.89
C SER A 54 0.63 -5.25 -5.48
N LEU A 55 1.71 -5.68 -4.83
CA LEU A 55 2.75 -4.77 -4.37
C LEU A 55 3.91 -4.74 -5.38
N PRO A 56 4.62 -3.61 -5.48
CA PRO A 56 5.83 -3.53 -6.28
C PRO A 56 6.86 -4.61 -5.89
N PRO A 57 7.80 -4.95 -6.78
CA PRO A 57 8.88 -5.90 -6.47
C PRO A 57 9.68 -5.49 -5.24
N ARG A 58 10.28 -6.46 -4.52
CA ARG A 58 11.01 -6.22 -3.27
C ARG A 58 12.15 -5.21 -3.37
N LEU A 59 12.77 -5.08 -4.55
CA LEU A 59 13.87 -4.14 -4.79
C LEU A 59 13.39 -2.70 -5.02
N ALA A 60 12.08 -2.48 -5.25
CA ALA A 60 11.54 -1.16 -5.48
C ALA A 60 11.46 -0.35 -4.18
N ILE A 61 11.80 0.94 -4.24
CA ILE A 61 11.70 1.85 -3.09
C ILE A 61 10.26 1.90 -2.54
N ALA A 62 9.25 1.83 -3.41
CA ALA A 62 7.86 1.77 -3.00
C ALA A 62 7.54 0.54 -2.13
N HIS A 63 8.13 -0.63 -2.43
CA HIS A 63 7.95 -1.83 -1.60
C HIS A 63 8.57 -1.64 -0.21
N GLN A 64 9.76 -1.04 -0.14
CA GLN A 64 10.42 -0.75 1.13
C GLN A 64 9.63 0.25 1.98
N LEU A 65 9.09 1.30 1.38
CA LEU A 65 8.24 2.28 2.07
C LEU A 65 6.98 1.65 2.69
N ILE A 66 6.31 0.76 1.94
CA ILE A 66 5.12 0.04 2.41
C ILE A 66 5.48 -0.93 3.54
N LYS A 67 6.60 -1.66 3.40
CA LYS A 67 7.10 -2.56 4.45
C LYS A 67 7.42 -1.81 5.74
N GLU A 68 8.14 -0.69 5.65
CA GLU A 68 8.48 0.15 6.80
C GLU A 68 7.23 0.72 7.48
N TRP A 69 6.23 1.13 6.70
CA TRP A 69 4.96 1.63 7.24
C TRP A 69 4.28 0.58 8.14
N MET A 70 4.26 -0.68 7.69
CA MET A 70 3.72 -1.80 8.49
C MET A 70 4.49 -2.04 9.80
N GLU A 71 5.82 -1.96 9.75
CA GLU A 71 6.67 -2.16 10.93
C GLU A 71 6.51 -1.02 11.95
N ARG A 72 6.37 0.23 11.49
CA ARG A 72 6.19 1.40 12.35
C ARG A 72 4.83 1.42 13.04
N HIS A 73 3.76 1.01 12.35
CA HIS A 73 2.42 0.89 12.94
C HIS A 73 2.39 -0.13 14.11
N ALA A 74 3.17 -1.21 14.03
CA ALA A 74 3.30 -2.18 15.11
C ALA A 74 4.09 -1.67 16.35
N CYS A 75 4.81 -0.55 16.22
CA CYS A 75 5.56 0.08 17.30
C CYS A 75 4.75 1.20 17.98
N SER A 76 3.90 1.92 17.23
CA SER A 76 3.03 2.97 17.78
C SER A 76 1.97 2.40 18.75
N SER A 77 1.48 1.18 18.50
CA SER A 77 0.53 0.49 19.40
C SER A 77 1.15 -0.06 20.70
N ARG A 78 2.48 0.02 20.88
CA ARG A 78 3.17 -0.43 22.11
C ARG A 78 3.53 0.72 23.05
N LEU A 79 3.22 1.96 22.69
CA LEU A 79 3.50 3.16 23.48
C LEU A 79 2.21 3.87 23.95
N ALA A 80 1.05 3.22 23.86
CA ALA A 80 -0.23 3.69 24.38
C ALA A 80 -0.61 2.92 25.65
#